data_AF-A0A2D4I5Q2-F1
#
_entry.id   AF-A0A2D4I5Q2-F1
#
_cell.length_a   1.000
_cell.length_b   1.000
_cell.length_c   1.000
_cell.angle_alpha   90.00
_cell.angle_beta   90.00
_cell.angle_gamma   90.00
#
_symmetry.space_group_name_H-M   'P 1'
#
loop_
_entity.id
_entity.type
_entity.pdbx_description
1 polymer ?
#
loop_
_entity_poly.entity_id
_entity_poly.type
_entity_poly.pdbx_seq_one_letter_code
_entity_poly.pdbx_strand_id
1 'polypeptide(L)'
;LRNSSPAAIGFLAISSVITMSAPFFLGKVIDVIYTNPTGELAENLSTLCALLTGIFMFGAAANGIRVYLMQISGQRIVNRLRATIFSSLLKQEVAFFDKTSTGELINRLSSDTALLGRSVTENLSDGLRAAGQASAAIGMMVCVCIVLLPFLQILWYNTVPPLHPSIFIDLLY
;
A
#
# COMPACT_ATOMS: atom_id res chain seq x y z
N LEU A 1 -15.16 16.76 -12.18
CA LEU A 1 -14.41 16.85 -10.90
C LEU A 1 -15.21 16.34 -9.69
N ARG A 2 -16.55 16.17 -9.73
CA ARG A 2 -17.36 15.85 -8.55
C ARG A 2 -17.58 14.35 -8.23
N ASN A 3 -17.25 13.41 -9.13
CA ASN A 3 -17.60 11.99 -8.96
C ASN A 3 -16.42 10.99 -8.89
N SER A 4 -15.17 11.41 -9.08
CA SER A 4 -14.02 10.49 -9.17
C SER A 4 -13.32 10.22 -7.83
N SER A 5 -13.42 11.13 -6.87
CA SER A 5 -12.77 11.00 -5.55
C SER A 5 -13.27 9.82 -4.70
N PRO A 6 -14.58 9.49 -4.61
CA PRO A 6 -15.02 8.38 -3.76
C PRO A 6 -14.66 7.00 -4.33
N ALA A 7 -14.64 6.85 -5.66
CA ALA A 7 -14.26 5.59 -6.30
C ALA A 7 -12.77 5.26 -6.09
N ALA A 8 -11.89 6.27 -6.13
CA ALA A 8 -10.46 6.10 -5.88
C ALA A 8 -10.17 5.69 -4.43
N ILE A 9 -10.88 6.28 -3.46
CA ILE A 9 -10.76 5.91 -2.04
C ILE A 9 -11.26 4.48 -1.79
N GLY A 10 -12.38 4.10 -2.42
CA GLY A 10 -12.90 2.73 -2.35
C GLY A 10 -11.91 1.69 -2.91
N PHE A 11 -11.26 2.01 -4.03
CA PHE A 11 -10.24 1.14 -4.61
C PHE A 11 -8.99 1.04 -3.72
N LEU A 12 -8.56 2.16 -3.13
CA LEU A 12 -7.43 2.19 -2.21
C LEU A 12 -7.67 1.35 -0.96
N ALA A 13 -8.88 1.39 -0.39
CA ALA A 13 -9.27 0.54 0.72
C ALA A 13 -9.18 -0.96 0.37
N ILE A 14 -9.69 -1.35 -0.81
CA ILE A 14 -9.63 -2.74 -1.29
C ILE A 14 -8.16 -3.20 -1.49
N SER A 15 -7.30 -2.35 -2.05
CA SER A 15 -5.88 -2.66 -2.25
C SER A 15 -5.10 -2.81 -0.94
N SER A 16 -5.45 -2.02 0.07
CA SER A 16 -4.83 -2.11 1.40
C SER A 16 -5.25 -3.41 2.09
N VAL A 17 -6.53 -3.80 2.02
CA VAL A 17 -7.03 -5.06 2.58
C VAL A 17 -6.31 -6.27 1.95
N ILE A 18 -6.12 -6.26 0.63
CA ILE A 18 -5.41 -7.35 -0.08
C ILE A 18 -3.96 -7.46 0.37
N THR A 19 -3.25 -6.33 0.52
CA THR A 19 -1.83 -6.35 0.91
C THR A 19 -1.66 -6.74 2.38
N MET A 20 -2.61 -6.36 3.25
CA MET A 20 -2.64 -6.75 4.67
C MET A 20 -2.87 -8.24 4.90
N SER A 21 -3.51 -8.90 3.93
CA SER A 21 -3.87 -10.31 4.04
C SER A 21 -2.64 -11.21 3.92
N ALA A 22 -1.62 -10.79 3.16
CA ALA A 22 -0.42 -11.57 2.88
C ALA A 22 0.34 -12.06 4.15
N PRO A 23 0.71 -11.20 5.13
CA PRO A 23 1.42 -11.66 6.33
C PRO A 23 0.57 -12.56 7.25
N PHE A 24 -0.75 -12.34 7.31
CA PHE A 24 -1.65 -13.17 8.12
C PHE A 24 -1.78 -14.59 7.55
N PHE A 25 -1.84 -14.69 6.23
CA PHE A 25 -1.84 -15.96 5.52
C PHE A 25 -0.49 -16.69 5.63
N LEU A 26 0.63 -15.96 5.54
CA LEU A 26 1.96 -16.53 5.74
C LEU A 26 2.10 -17.11 7.17
N GLY A 27 1.57 -16.41 8.18
CA GLY A 27 1.54 -16.88 9.56
C GLY A 27 0.75 -18.18 9.72
N LYS A 28 -0.44 -18.30 9.13
CA LYS A 28 -1.24 -19.54 9.16
C LYS A 28 -0.57 -20.72 8.43
N VAL A 29 0.14 -20.45 7.33
CA VAL A 29 0.90 -21.50 6.62
C VAL A 29 2.05 -22.02 7.48
N ILE A 30 2.79 -21.13 8.14
CA ILE A 30 3.88 -21.51 9.05
C ILE A 30 3.33 -22.35 10.21
N ASP A 31 2.21 -21.96 10.81
CA ASP A 31 1.62 -22.63 11.96
C ASP A 31 1.14 -24.05 11.61
N VAL A 32 0.58 -24.25 10.41
CA VAL A 32 0.14 -25.58 9.93
C VAL A 32 1.32 -26.51 9.66
N ILE A 33 2.41 -25.97 9.08
CA ILE A 33 3.65 -26.71 8.84
C ILE A 33 4.28 -27.15 10.17
N TYR A 34 4.18 -26.32 11.22
CA TYR A 34 4.81 -26.60 12.52
C TYR A 34 3.97 -27.52 13.41
N THR A 35 2.63 -27.49 13.31
CA THR A 35 1.72 -28.20 14.23
C THR A 35 1.47 -29.67 13.85
N ASN A 36 1.66 -30.08 12.59
CA ASN A 36 1.31 -31.45 12.13
C ASN A 36 2.48 -32.16 11.40
N PRO A 37 3.37 -32.87 12.12
CA PRO A 37 4.52 -33.56 11.50
C PRO A 37 4.20 -34.95 10.88
N THR A 38 2.94 -35.42 10.86
CA THR A 38 2.57 -36.78 10.39
C THR A 38 1.69 -36.76 9.13
N GLY A 39 1.78 -37.84 8.34
CA GLY A 39 1.44 -37.93 6.90
C GLY A 39 0.05 -37.50 6.39
N GLU A 40 -0.90 -37.13 7.26
CA GLU A 40 -2.13 -36.41 6.88
C GLU A 40 -1.88 -34.92 6.53
N LEU A 41 -0.64 -34.46 6.69
CA LEU A 41 -0.20 -33.13 6.28
C LEU A 41 -0.41 -32.89 4.78
N ALA A 42 -0.18 -33.87 3.90
CA ALA A 42 -0.16 -33.64 2.45
C ALA A 42 -1.53 -33.20 1.87
N GLU A 43 -2.64 -33.76 2.35
CA GLU A 43 -3.98 -33.36 1.88
C GLU A 43 -4.41 -32.01 2.45
N ASN A 44 -4.14 -31.75 3.73
CA ASN A 44 -4.48 -30.46 4.35
C ASN A 44 -3.59 -29.32 3.83
N LEU A 45 -2.31 -29.59 3.56
CA LEU A 45 -1.36 -28.63 3.01
C LEU A 45 -1.67 -28.32 1.54
N SER A 46 -2.02 -29.32 0.73
CA SER A 46 -2.41 -29.10 -0.68
C SER A 46 -3.71 -28.30 -0.79
N THR A 47 -4.70 -28.57 0.07
CA THR A 47 -5.95 -27.81 0.13
C THR A 47 -5.71 -26.36 0.58
N LEU A 48 -4.87 -26.14 1.60
CA LEU A 48 -4.49 -24.81 2.05
C LEU A 48 -3.69 -24.04 1.00
N CYS A 49 -2.71 -24.68 0.35
CA CYS A 49 -1.95 -24.08 -0.74
C CYS A 49 -2.85 -23.71 -1.92
N ALA A 50 -3.78 -24.59 -2.31
CA ALA A 50 -4.74 -24.31 -3.38
C ALA A 50 -5.66 -23.11 -3.03
N LEU A 51 -6.14 -23.03 -1.79
CA LEU A 51 -6.95 -21.92 -1.31
C LEU A 51 -6.15 -20.61 -1.27
N LEU A 52 -4.89 -20.66 -0.85
CA LEU A 52 -3.95 -19.53 -0.86
C LEU A 52 -3.72 -19.02 -2.29
N THR A 53 -3.44 -19.92 -3.23
CA THR A 53 -3.25 -19.59 -4.65
C THR A 53 -4.50 -18.95 -5.24
N GLY A 54 -5.69 -19.47 -4.89
CA GLY A 54 -6.97 -18.86 -5.27
C GLY A 54 -7.12 -17.42 -4.76
N ILE A 55 -6.81 -17.18 -3.48
CA ILE A 55 -6.84 -15.84 -2.89
C ILE A 55 -5.83 -14.90 -3.55
N PHE A 56 -4.61 -15.38 -3.86
CA PHE A 56 -3.58 -14.58 -4.50
C PHE A 56 -3.94 -14.23 -5.95
N MET A 57 -4.48 -15.19 -6.72
CA MET A 57 -4.98 -14.94 -8.07
C MET A 57 -6.10 -13.89 -8.07
N PHE A 58 -7.06 -14.01 -7.15
CA PHE A 58 -8.13 -13.04 -7.02
C PHE A 58 -7.61 -11.66 -6.61
N GLY A 59 -6.69 -11.60 -5.64
CA GLY A 59 -6.02 -10.37 -5.21
C GLY A 59 -5.21 -9.71 -6.33
N ALA A 60 -4.50 -10.50 -7.13
CA ALA A 60 -3.75 -10.03 -8.29
C ALA A 60 -4.68 -9.46 -9.37
N ALA A 61 -5.78 -10.14 -9.68
CA ALA A 61 -6.79 -9.65 -10.62
C ALA A 61 -7.42 -8.33 -10.15
N ALA A 62 -7.82 -8.25 -8.88
CA ALA A 62 -8.36 -7.02 -8.29
C ALA A 62 -7.34 -5.86 -8.34
N ASN A 63 -6.07 -6.12 -8.03
CA ASN A 63 -5.02 -5.11 -8.13
C ASN A 63 -4.73 -4.71 -9.59
N GLY A 64 -4.81 -5.63 -10.56
CA GLY A 64 -4.70 -5.31 -11.97
C GLY A 64 -5.83 -4.37 -12.44
N ILE A 65 -7.07 -4.68 -12.07
CA ILE A 65 -8.25 -3.85 -12.37
C ILE A 65 -8.10 -2.46 -11.73
N ARG A 66 -7.51 -2.37 -10.53
CA ARG A 66 -7.17 -1.08 -9.90
C ARG A 66 -6.39 -0.19 -10.82
N VAL A 67 -5.22 -0.70 -11.21
CA VAL A 67 -4.19 0.06 -11.90
C VAL A 67 -4.75 0.50 -13.23
N TYR A 68 -5.49 -0.38 -13.90
CA TYR A 68 -6.17 -0.07 -15.15
C TYR A 68 -7.20 1.06 -15.02
N LEU A 69 -8.11 1.01 -14.04
CA LEU A 69 -9.10 2.06 -13.80
C LEU A 69 -8.46 3.39 -13.41
N MET A 70 -7.37 3.33 -12.64
CA MET A 70 -6.58 4.47 -12.23
C MET A 70 -5.93 5.16 -13.45
N GLN A 71 -5.32 4.38 -14.33
CA GLN A 71 -4.72 4.86 -15.58
C GLN A 71 -5.76 5.54 -16.49
N ILE A 72 -6.92 4.92 -16.68
CA ILE A 72 -8.02 5.50 -17.46
C ILE A 72 -8.47 6.84 -16.86
N SER A 73 -8.56 6.92 -15.53
CA SER A 73 -8.95 8.14 -14.83
C SER A 73 -7.92 9.25 -15.03
N GLY A 74 -6.62 8.92 -14.93
CA GLY A 74 -5.52 9.85 -15.19
C GLY A 74 -5.55 10.37 -16.64
N GLN A 75 -5.73 9.48 -17.62
CA GLN A 75 -5.85 9.87 -19.03
C GLN A 75 -7.04 10.80 -19.27
N ARG A 76 -8.20 10.56 -18.65
CA ARG A 76 -9.37 11.46 -18.76
C ARG A 76 -9.10 12.85 -18.18
N ILE A 77 -8.37 12.94 -17.07
CA ILE A 77 -7.99 14.22 -16.44
C ILE A 77 -7.04 15.00 -17.36
N VAL A 78 -6.00 14.33 -17.88
CA VAL A 78 -5.03 14.93 -18.82
C VAL A 78 -5.75 15.44 -20.07
N ASN A 79 -6.66 14.64 -20.64
CA ASN A 79 -7.36 15.01 -21.86
C ASN A 79 -8.25 16.25 -21.66
N ARG A 80 -8.93 16.36 -20.50
CA ARG A 80 -9.70 17.55 -20.15
C ARG A 80 -8.82 18.78 -19.96
N LEU A 81 -7.70 18.65 -19.26
CA LEU A 81 -6.76 19.76 -19.08
C LEU A 81 -6.21 20.25 -20.42
N ARG A 82 -5.82 19.33 -21.32
CA ARG A 82 -5.34 19.67 -22.65
C ARG A 82 -6.39 20.44 -23.45
N ALA A 83 -7.65 20.00 -23.43
CA ALA A 83 -8.75 20.69 -24.11
C ALA A 83 -9.02 22.09 -23.53
N THR A 84 -9.04 22.24 -22.20
CA THR A 84 -9.25 23.53 -21.54
C THR A 84 -8.12 24.50 -21.85
N ILE A 85 -6.86 24.08 -21.72
CA ILE A 85 -5.72 24.96 -21.97
C ILE A 85 -5.68 25.34 -23.45
N PHE A 86 -5.88 24.41 -24.38
CA PHE A 86 -5.95 24.70 -25.82
C PHE A 86 -7.04 25.73 -26.14
N SER A 87 -8.23 25.60 -25.54
CA SER A 87 -9.30 26.58 -25.72
C SER A 87 -8.96 27.95 -25.15
N SER A 88 -8.23 28.04 -24.03
CA SER A 88 -7.76 29.32 -23.48
C SER A 88 -6.69 29.95 -24.36
N LEU A 89 -5.81 29.13 -24.92
CA LEU A 89 -4.73 29.53 -25.81
C LEU A 89 -5.26 30.22 -27.07
N LEU A 90 -6.33 29.69 -27.66
CA LEU A 90 -7.00 30.27 -28.83
C LEU A 90 -7.68 31.62 -28.56
N LYS A 91 -7.93 31.98 -27.29
CA LYS A 91 -8.53 33.27 -26.91
C LYS A 91 -7.48 34.35 -26.59
N GLN A 92 -6.20 34.00 -26.62
CA GLN A 92 -5.11 34.90 -26.26
C GLN A 92 -4.76 35.84 -27.41
N GLU A 93 -4.34 37.06 -27.08
CA GLU A 93 -3.95 38.11 -28.02
C GLU A 93 -2.65 37.81 -28.79
N VAL A 94 -2.54 38.30 -30.03
CA VAL A 94 -1.40 38.03 -30.95
C VAL A 94 -0.06 38.49 -30.34
N ALA A 95 -0.06 39.57 -29.54
CA ALA A 95 1.13 40.07 -28.84
C ALA A 95 1.72 39.05 -27.84
N PHE A 96 0.93 38.09 -27.36
CA PHE A 96 1.40 36.99 -26.51
C PHE A 96 2.21 35.97 -27.32
N PHE A 97 1.78 35.69 -28.56
CA PHE A 97 2.43 34.76 -29.48
C PHE A 97 3.73 35.31 -30.06
N ASP A 98 3.87 36.64 -30.17
CA ASP A 98 5.15 37.27 -30.55
C ASP A 98 6.23 37.14 -29.46
N LYS A 99 5.83 37.03 -28.18
CA LYS A 99 6.77 36.90 -27.05
C LYS A 99 7.09 35.46 -26.68
N THR A 100 6.24 34.49 -27.05
CA THR A 100 6.39 33.09 -26.64
C THR A 100 6.31 32.15 -27.83
N SER A 101 7.34 31.32 -28.01
CA SER A 101 7.37 30.33 -29.10
C SER A 101 6.22 29.33 -28.95
N THR A 102 5.43 29.18 -30.00
CA THR A 102 4.32 28.21 -30.06
C THR A 102 4.78 26.79 -29.73
N GLY A 103 6.01 26.43 -30.09
CA GLY A 103 6.63 25.14 -29.76
C GLY A 103 6.84 24.92 -28.26
N GLU A 104 7.26 25.94 -27.51
CA GLU A 104 7.42 25.85 -26.05
C GLU A 104 6.06 25.70 -25.36
N LEU A 105 5.06 26.41 -25.87
CA LEU A 105 3.70 26.37 -25.33
C LEU A 105 3.02 25.00 -25.56
N ILE A 106 3.21 24.40 -26.74
CA ILE A 106 2.78 23.03 -27.01
C ILE A 106 3.54 22.02 -26.15
N ASN A 107 4.83 22.24 -25.94
CA ASN A 107 5.65 21.35 -25.11
C ASN A 107 5.18 21.38 -23.64
N ARG A 108 4.92 22.56 -23.07
CA ARG A 108 4.31 22.71 -21.74
C ARG A 108 2.91 22.10 -21.69
N LEU A 109 2.07 22.39 -22.68
CA LEU A 109 0.73 21.81 -22.79
C LEU A 109 0.72 20.28 -22.85
N SER A 110 1.72 19.66 -23.48
CA SER A 110 1.79 18.20 -23.56
C SER A 110 2.48 17.60 -22.34
N SER A 111 3.69 18.08 -22.02
CA SER A 111 4.56 17.53 -20.99
C SER A 111 4.07 17.85 -19.58
N ASP A 112 3.80 19.13 -19.27
CA ASP A 112 3.41 19.52 -17.92
C ASP A 112 2.03 18.95 -17.56
N THR A 113 1.12 18.91 -18.54
CA THR A 113 -0.21 18.35 -18.32
C THR A 113 -0.18 16.83 -18.12
N ALA A 114 0.70 16.11 -18.83
CA ALA A 114 0.91 14.69 -18.63
C ALA A 114 1.57 14.41 -17.27
N LEU A 115 2.59 15.20 -16.90
CA LEU A 115 3.25 15.13 -15.60
C LEU A 115 2.27 15.42 -14.46
N LEU A 116 1.48 16.50 -14.55
CA LEU A 116 0.46 16.84 -13.55
C LEU A 116 -0.61 15.75 -13.44
N GLY A 117 -1.09 15.21 -14.56
CA GLY A 117 -2.08 14.14 -14.55
C GLY A 117 -1.56 12.87 -13.88
N ARG A 118 -0.32 12.46 -14.19
CA ARG A 118 0.34 11.33 -13.53
C ARG A 118 0.62 11.63 -12.06
N SER A 119 1.10 12.82 -11.72
CA SER A 119 1.42 13.17 -10.34
C SER A 119 0.18 13.19 -9.43
N VAL A 120 -0.91 13.79 -9.90
CA VAL A 120 -2.15 13.85 -9.11
C VAL A 120 -2.82 12.47 -9.02
N THR A 121 -2.66 11.63 -10.04
CA THR A 121 -3.30 10.32 -10.07
C THR A 121 -2.41 9.28 -9.38
N GLU A 122 -1.26 8.97 -9.96
CA GLU A 122 -0.33 7.93 -9.52
C GLU A 122 0.32 8.26 -8.17
N ASN A 123 0.97 9.42 -8.03
CA ASN A 123 1.67 9.75 -6.77
C ASN A 123 0.71 9.90 -5.58
N LEU A 124 -0.51 10.41 -5.80
CA LEU A 124 -1.51 10.52 -4.73
C LEU A 124 -2.04 9.13 -4.32
N SER A 125 -2.24 8.22 -5.27
CA SER A 125 -2.64 6.84 -4.96
C SER A 125 -1.55 6.07 -4.24
N ASP A 126 -0.31 6.21 -4.69
CA ASP A 126 0.82 5.52 -4.10
C ASP A 126 1.15 6.09 -2.73
N GLY A 127 1.03 7.41 -2.55
CA GLY A 127 1.11 8.06 -1.25
C GLY A 127 0.04 7.59 -0.28
N LEU A 128 -1.23 7.51 -0.70
CA LEU A 128 -2.31 7.02 0.18
C LEU A 128 -2.15 5.54 0.50
N ARG A 129 -1.69 4.72 -0.46
CA ARG A 129 -1.37 3.31 -0.24
C ARG A 129 -0.24 3.16 0.77
N ALA A 130 0.84 3.91 0.61
CA ALA A 130 1.99 3.89 1.52
C ALA A 130 1.58 4.32 2.94
N ALA A 131 0.75 5.36 3.07
CA ALA A 131 0.21 5.79 4.35
C ALA A 131 -0.67 4.71 5.02
N GLY A 132 -1.56 4.07 4.25
CA GLY A 132 -2.37 2.96 4.74
C GLY A 132 -1.52 1.77 5.19
N GLN A 133 -0.54 1.37 4.39
CA GLN A 133 0.39 0.29 4.75
C GLN A 133 1.27 0.65 5.96
N ALA A 134 1.68 1.91 6.11
CA ALA A 134 2.42 2.35 7.29
C ALA A 134 1.55 2.26 8.55
N SER A 135 0.30 2.75 8.51
CA SER A 135 -0.61 2.65 9.66
C SER A 135 -0.89 1.20 10.06
N ALA A 136 -1.05 0.32 9.06
CA ALA A 136 -1.24 -1.10 9.24
C ALA A 136 -0.04 -1.80 9.86
N ALA A 137 1.15 -1.53 9.34
CA ALA A 137 2.40 -2.11 9.83
C ALA A 137 2.64 -1.69 11.28
N ILE A 138 2.43 -0.40 11.60
CA ILE A 138 2.51 0.11 12.97
C ILE A 138 1.47 -0.58 13.86
N GLY A 139 0.22 -0.72 13.39
CA GLY A 139 -0.83 -1.42 14.13
C GLY A 139 -0.48 -2.88 14.44
N MET A 140 0.00 -3.63 13.45
CA MET A 140 0.45 -5.01 13.63
C MET A 140 1.64 -5.09 14.59
N MET A 141 2.61 -4.17 14.48
CA MET A 141 3.76 -4.12 15.37
C MET A 141 3.36 -3.86 16.82
N VAL A 142 2.43 -2.93 17.06
CA VAL A 142 1.90 -2.64 18.41
C VAL A 142 1.15 -3.85 18.97
N CYS A 143 0.31 -4.51 18.17
CA CYS A 143 -0.44 -5.69 18.58
C CYS A 143 0.50 -6.84 18.99
N VAL A 144 1.51 -7.14 18.18
CA VAL A 144 2.51 -8.18 18.48
C VAL A 144 3.30 -7.81 19.74
N CYS A 145 3.70 -6.55 19.91
CA CYS A 145 4.44 -6.10 21.09
C CYS A 145 3.62 -6.33 22.38
N ILE A 146 2.33 -5.96 22.37
CA ILE A 146 1.43 -6.16 23.52
C ILE A 146 1.22 -7.63 23.88
N VAL A 147 1.23 -8.54 22.91
CA VAL A 147 1.03 -9.98 23.15
C VAL A 147 2.34 -10.66 23.57
N LEU A 148 3.48 -10.28 22.98
CA LEU A 148 4.76 -10.96 23.21
C LEU A 148 5.49 -10.47 24.48
N LEU A 149 5.36 -9.18 24.84
CA LEU A 149 5.98 -8.60 26.04
C LEU A 149 5.60 -9.32 27.34
N PRO A 150 4.31 -9.57 27.66
CA PRO A 150 3.94 -10.26 28.90
C PRO A 150 4.39 -11.73 28.90
N PHE A 151 4.38 -12.40 27.73
CA PHE A 151 4.90 -13.77 27.61
C PHE A 151 6.39 -13.84 27.95
N LEU A 152 7.19 -12.93 27.37
CA LEU A 152 8.63 -12.86 27.65
C LEU A 152 8.90 -12.50 29.11
N GLN A 153 8.11 -11.59 29.69
CA GLN A 153 8.26 -11.16 31.09
C GLN A 153 7.93 -12.29 32.09
N ILE A 154 6.95 -13.14 31.79
CA ILE A 154 6.66 -14.36 32.56
C ILE A 154 7.81 -15.37 32.43
N LEU A 155 8.38 -15.52 31.24
CA LEU A 155 9.50 -16.42 30.97
C LEU A 155 10.79 -16.00 31.70
N TRP A 156 11.07 -14.69 31.73
CA TRP A 156 12.14 -14.08 32.52
C TRP A 156 11.95 -14.34 34.01
N TYR A 157 10.74 -14.11 34.53
CA TYR A 157 10.42 -14.34 35.94
C TYR A 157 10.53 -15.82 36.34
N ASN A 158 10.22 -16.74 35.43
CA ASN A 158 10.27 -18.18 35.70
C ASN A 158 11.70 -18.77 35.54
N THR A 159 12.48 -18.27 34.58
CA THR A 159 13.81 -18.82 34.23
C THR A 159 14.93 -18.21 35.08
N VAL A 160 14.77 -16.99 35.60
CA VAL A 160 15.71 -16.39 36.56
C VAL A 160 15.24 -16.76 37.97
N PRO A 161 15.77 -17.82 38.61
CA PRO A 161 15.57 -18.05 40.04
C PRO A 161 16.08 -16.82 40.83
N PRO A 162 15.62 -16.58 42.07
CA PRO A 162 15.89 -15.34 42.78
C PRO A 162 17.38 -15.24 43.11
N LEU A 163 18.19 -14.72 42.17
CA LEU A 163 19.47 -14.15 42.49
C LEU A 163 19.15 -12.92 43.32
N HIS A 164 19.37 -13.10 44.61
CA HIS A 164 19.12 -12.16 45.68
C HIS A 164 19.40 -10.71 45.23
N PRO A 165 18.54 -9.73 45.53
CA PRO A 165 18.68 -8.34 45.10
C PRO A 165 20.00 -7.65 45.55
N SER A 166 20.86 -8.32 46.31
CA SER A 166 22.20 -7.85 46.67
C SER A 166 23.19 -7.83 45.50
N ILE A 167 23.12 -8.77 44.54
CA ILE A 167 24.13 -8.85 43.45
C ILE A 167 23.91 -7.73 42.41
N PHE A 168 22.69 -7.24 42.27
CA PHE A 168 22.37 -6.13 41.35
C PHE A 168 22.89 -4.77 41.86
N ILE A 169 23.06 -4.61 43.17
CA ILE A 169 23.63 -3.40 43.79
C ILE A 169 25.17 -3.41 43.76
N ASP A 170 25.80 -4.58 43.90
CA ASP A 170 27.27 -4.72 43.81
C ASP A 170 27.84 -4.53 42.39
N LEU A 171 27.00 -4.59 41.35
CA LEU A 171 27.42 -4.39 39.96
C LEU A 171 27.23 -2.95 39.47
N LEU A 172 26.55 -2.12 40.26
CA LEU A 172 26.26 -0.71 39.98
C LEU A 172 27.13 0.25 40.81
N TYR A 173 27.99 -0.28 41.69
CA TYR A 173 29.02 0.46 42.43
C TYR A 173 30.41 -0.03 42.01
#